data_AF-A0A1J4RMF3-F1
#
_entry.id   AF-A0A1J4RMF3-F1
#
_cell.length_a   1.000
_cell.length_b   1.000
_cell.length_c   1.000
_cell.angle_alpha   90.00
_cell.angle_beta   90.00
_cell.angle_gamma   90.00
#
_symmetry.space_group_name_H-M   'P 1'
#
loop_
_entity.id
_entity.type
_entity.pdbx_description
1 polymer ?
#
loop_
_entity_poly.entity_id
_entity_poly.type
_entity_poly.pdbx_seq_one_letter_code
_entity_poly.pdbx_strand_id
1 'polypeptide(L)'
;MRYGTIRDIQMSLWPEEEITQISCPAEDLIGKAGRRLFAGKGMNKLPTIFNATIFNEKGERIWFGDIDIYKDRSALLRLSAKAGDLFIFNRTDGSFSCQKPSLEQIRNLAAVIVKEGKISYSREFAERVEILFKRIKKQEEYANAYRYR
;
A
#
# COMPACT_ATOMS: atom_id res chain seq x y z
N MET A 1 -36.43 13.45 10.28
CA MET A 1 -35.03 13.46 10.73
C MET A 1 -34.25 12.46 9.91
N ARG A 2 -33.35 12.90 9.03
CA ARG A 2 -32.50 12.02 8.22
C ARG A 2 -31.12 11.97 8.88
N TYR A 3 -30.72 10.79 9.35
CA TYR A 3 -29.37 10.55 9.86
C TYR A 3 -28.40 10.70 8.69
N GLY A 4 -27.58 11.76 8.72
CA GLY A 4 -26.48 11.95 7.80
C GLY A 4 -25.43 10.87 8.04
N THR A 5 -25.15 10.08 7.01
CA THR A 5 -24.02 9.17 6.92
C THR A 5 -22.74 9.91 7.30
N ILE A 6 -22.15 9.56 8.43
CA ILE A 6 -20.77 9.90 8.79
C ILE A 6 -19.89 9.18 7.76
N ARG A 7 -19.52 9.92 6.70
CA ARG A 7 -18.35 9.57 5.93
C ARG A 7 -17.19 9.82 6.88
N ASP A 8 -16.53 8.75 7.33
CA ASP A 8 -15.20 8.85 7.92
C ASP A 8 -14.27 9.35 6.81
N ILE A 9 -14.27 10.66 6.62
CA ILE A 9 -13.30 11.38 5.80
C ILE A 9 -11.99 11.20 6.54
N GLN A 10 -11.23 10.20 6.11
CA GLN A 10 -9.81 10.12 6.42
C GLN A 10 -9.17 11.26 5.62
N MET A 11 -9.33 12.49 6.13
CA MET A 11 -8.76 13.70 5.57
C MET A 11 -7.27 13.43 5.45
N SER A 12 -6.76 13.46 4.22
CA SER A 12 -5.33 13.64 4.02
C SER A 12 -4.94 14.90 4.80
N LEU A 13 -3.97 14.80 5.69
CA LEU A 13 -3.40 15.93 6.45
C LEU A 13 -2.64 16.93 5.57
N TRP A 14 -2.91 16.91 4.26
CA TRP A 14 -2.27 17.73 3.24
C TRP A 14 -3.33 18.68 2.68
N PRO A 15 -2.97 19.96 2.47
CA PRO A 15 -3.90 20.93 1.90
C PRO A 15 -4.48 20.42 0.58
N GLU A 16 -5.77 20.72 0.35
CA GLU A 16 -6.55 20.22 -0.79
C GLU A 16 -5.91 20.52 -2.15
N GLU A 17 -5.02 21.50 -2.22
CA GLU A 17 -4.27 21.89 -3.40
C GLU A 17 -3.26 20.82 -3.88
N GLU A 18 -2.77 19.91 -3.02
CA GLU A 18 -1.93 18.75 -3.40
C GLU A 18 -2.73 17.47 -3.73
N ILE A 19 -4.07 17.53 -3.71
CA ILE A 19 -4.93 16.44 -4.21
C ILE A 19 -4.87 16.37 -5.76
N THR A 20 -4.27 17.37 -6.40
CA THR A 20 -4.48 17.71 -7.80
C THR A 20 -3.93 16.77 -8.86
N GLN A 21 -3.20 15.70 -8.55
CA GLN A 21 -2.87 14.68 -9.56
C GLN A 21 -2.83 13.26 -8.97
N ILE A 22 -3.94 12.80 -8.40
CA ILE A 22 -4.17 11.35 -8.41
C ILE A 22 -4.12 10.93 -9.89
N SER A 23 -3.14 10.11 -10.23
CA SER A 23 -2.91 9.71 -11.61
C SER A 23 -4.11 8.90 -12.08
N CYS A 24 -4.84 9.34 -13.11
CA CYS A 24 -5.90 8.52 -13.72
C CYS A 24 -5.38 7.10 -14.07
N PRO A 25 -4.15 6.94 -14.61
CA PRO A 25 -3.52 5.64 -14.74
C PRO A 25 -3.41 4.81 -13.45
N ALA A 26 -3.19 5.44 -12.30
CA ALA A 26 -3.14 4.73 -11.02
C ALA A 26 -4.54 4.24 -10.64
N GLU A 27 -5.56 5.08 -10.72
CA GLU A 27 -6.92 4.64 -10.39
C GLU A 27 -7.45 3.53 -11.31
N ASP A 28 -7.12 3.61 -12.60
CA ASP A 28 -7.50 2.58 -13.58
C ASP A 28 -6.84 1.22 -13.31
N LEU A 29 -5.61 1.23 -12.79
CA LEU A 29 -4.81 0.00 -12.62
C LEU A 29 -4.95 -0.61 -11.23
N ILE A 30 -4.86 0.21 -10.19
CA ILE A 30 -4.87 -0.26 -8.79
C ILE A 30 -6.16 0.10 -8.04
N GLY A 31 -7.11 0.77 -8.71
CA GLY A 31 -8.40 1.15 -8.16
C GLY A 31 -8.41 2.56 -7.56
N LYS A 32 -9.61 3.05 -7.21
CA LYS A 32 -9.80 4.41 -6.69
C LYS A 32 -8.90 4.74 -5.51
N ALA A 33 -8.39 5.96 -5.45
CA ALA A 33 -7.67 6.41 -4.26
C ALA A 33 -8.57 6.37 -3.01
N GLY A 34 -7.97 6.08 -1.86
CA GLY A 34 -8.68 5.80 -0.62
C GLY A 34 -9.36 4.43 -0.59
N ARG A 35 -9.05 3.53 -1.54
CA ARG A 35 -9.51 2.12 -1.53
C ARG A 35 -9.20 1.50 -0.17
N ARG A 36 -10.22 0.97 0.50
CA ARG A 36 -10.05 0.16 1.71
C ARG A 36 -10.24 -1.31 1.36
N LEU A 37 -9.28 -2.15 1.73
CA LEU A 37 -9.42 -3.59 1.64
C LEU A 37 -10.19 -4.04 2.89
N PHE A 38 -11.44 -4.49 2.70
CA PHE A 38 -12.25 -4.97 3.81
C PHE A 38 -11.61 -6.20 4.47
N ALA A 39 -11.57 -6.17 5.81
CA ALA A 39 -11.11 -7.26 6.66
C ALA A 39 -12.09 -8.43 6.68
N GLY A 40 -12.36 -9.03 5.52
CA GLY A 40 -13.01 -10.33 5.46
C GLY A 40 -12.13 -11.43 6.04
N LYS A 41 -12.74 -12.56 6.41
CA LYS A 41 -12.05 -13.82 6.75
C LYS A 41 -11.16 -14.22 5.56
N GLY A 42 -9.88 -13.81 5.58
CA GLY A 42 -8.99 -13.99 4.43
C GLY A 42 -7.89 -12.94 4.26
N MET A 43 -7.86 -11.86 5.06
CA MET A 43 -6.74 -10.89 5.10
C MET A 43 -5.44 -11.43 5.74
N ASN A 44 -5.33 -12.75 5.92
CA ASN A 44 -4.07 -13.45 6.12
C ASN A 44 -3.28 -13.60 4.81
N LYS A 45 -3.52 -12.75 3.78
CA LYS A 45 -2.85 -12.84 2.48
C LYS A 45 -1.88 -11.68 2.33
N LEU A 46 -0.61 -12.05 2.42
CA LEU A 46 0.57 -11.18 2.32
C LEU A 46 0.88 -10.82 0.88
N PRO A 47 1.65 -9.73 0.63
CA PRO A 47 1.97 -8.62 1.52
C PRO A 47 0.99 -7.45 1.31
N THR A 48 0.06 -7.22 2.25
CA THR A 48 -0.86 -6.07 2.20
C THR A 48 -0.30 -4.90 3.01
N ILE A 49 -0.31 -3.69 2.44
CA ILE A 49 0.02 -2.43 3.10
C ILE A 49 -1.25 -1.61 3.25
N PHE A 50 -1.67 -1.39 4.49
CA PHE A 50 -2.83 -0.58 4.81
C PHE A 50 -2.47 0.90 4.81
N ASN A 51 -3.35 1.73 4.26
CA ASN A 51 -3.17 3.16 4.07
C ASN A 51 -1.85 3.51 3.39
N ALA A 52 -1.45 2.73 2.38
CA ALA A 52 -0.26 2.98 1.61
C ALA A 52 -0.34 4.33 0.88
N THR A 53 0.83 4.92 0.66
CA THR A 53 0.99 6.10 -0.20
C THR A 53 2.00 5.75 -1.27
N ILE A 54 1.68 6.08 -2.54
CA ILE A 54 2.57 5.82 -3.67
C ILE A 54 3.07 7.14 -4.23
N PHE A 55 4.40 7.25 -4.33
CA PHE A 55 5.10 8.32 -5.00
C PHE A 55 5.77 7.82 -6.27
N ASN A 56 5.92 8.69 -7.27
CA ASN A 56 6.74 8.42 -8.45
C ASN A 56 8.20 8.89 -8.26
N GLU A 57 9.04 8.68 -9.26
CA GLU A 57 10.45 9.11 -9.27
C GLU A 57 10.68 10.61 -9.16
N LYS A 58 9.66 11.42 -9.46
CA LYS A 58 9.65 12.89 -9.30
C LYS A 58 9.24 13.32 -7.90
N GLY A 59 8.89 12.38 -7.02
CA GLY A 59 8.42 12.65 -5.68
C GLY A 59 7.00 13.22 -5.63
N GLU A 60 6.23 12.99 -6.70
CA GLU A 60 4.82 13.34 -6.76
C GLU A 60 4.01 12.19 -6.19
N ARG A 61 3.07 12.50 -5.29
CA ARG A 61 2.12 11.51 -4.78
C ARG A 61 1.10 11.21 -5.87
N ILE A 62 1.08 9.98 -6.36
CA ILE A 62 0.19 9.57 -7.46
C ILE A 62 -1.02 8.75 -7.01
N TRP A 63 -0.97 8.18 -5.80
CA TRP A 63 -2.06 7.35 -5.26
C TRP A 63 -1.96 7.17 -3.74
N PHE A 64 -3.08 6.84 -3.09
CA PHE A 64 -3.13 6.41 -1.69
C PHE A 64 -4.26 5.41 -1.45
N GLY A 65 -4.13 4.54 -0.44
CA GLY A 65 -5.13 3.53 -0.07
C GLY A 65 -4.51 2.19 0.35
N ASP A 66 -5.33 1.18 0.56
CA ASP A 66 -4.88 -0.16 0.90
C ASP A 66 -4.45 -0.93 -0.36
N ILE A 67 -3.23 -1.48 -0.34
CA ILE A 67 -2.66 -2.21 -1.47
C ILE A 67 -2.20 -3.62 -1.05
N ASP A 68 -2.54 -4.62 -1.86
CA ASP A 68 -2.06 -5.99 -1.71
C ASP A 68 -0.98 -6.21 -2.77
N ILE A 69 0.29 -6.16 -2.37
CA ILE A 69 1.42 -6.18 -3.31
C ILE A 69 1.44 -7.45 -4.16
N TYR A 70 0.92 -8.57 -3.65
CA TYR A 70 0.85 -9.82 -4.41
C TYR A 70 -0.26 -9.77 -5.45
N LYS A 71 -1.49 -9.41 -5.04
CA LYS A 71 -2.63 -9.34 -5.98
C LYS A 71 -2.48 -8.21 -6.99
N ASP A 72 -1.99 -7.07 -6.54
CA ASP A 72 -1.83 -5.86 -7.36
C ASP A 72 -0.49 -5.85 -8.12
N ARG A 73 0.34 -6.92 -8.05
CA ARG A 73 1.67 -7.01 -8.68
C ARG A 73 1.66 -6.58 -10.14
N SER A 74 0.79 -7.17 -10.94
CA SER A 74 0.71 -6.88 -12.38
C SER A 74 0.28 -5.44 -12.65
N ALA A 75 -0.61 -4.89 -11.83
CA ALA A 75 -1.05 -3.50 -11.94
C ALA A 75 0.07 -2.52 -11.56
N LEU A 76 0.82 -2.81 -10.50
CA LEU A 76 1.98 -2.04 -10.06
C LEU A 76 3.09 -1.99 -11.12
N LEU A 77 3.41 -3.12 -11.75
CA LEU A 77 4.39 -3.16 -12.83
C LEU A 77 3.95 -2.37 -14.06
N ARG A 78 2.65 -2.41 -14.40
CA ARG A 78 2.08 -1.61 -15.48
C ARG A 78 2.07 -0.13 -15.14
N LEU A 79 1.79 0.21 -13.88
CA LEU A 79 1.78 1.58 -13.40
C LEU A 79 3.20 2.14 -13.43
N SER A 80 4.21 1.38 -13.02
CA SER A 80 5.60 1.83 -13.07
C SER A 80 6.08 2.08 -14.50
N ALA A 81 5.65 1.25 -15.46
CA ALA A 81 5.95 1.47 -16.87
C ALA A 81 5.34 2.77 -17.44
N LYS A 82 4.25 3.27 -16.83
CA LYS A 82 3.57 4.51 -17.26
C LYS A 82 4.02 5.75 -16.50
N ALA A 83 4.27 5.62 -15.20
CA ALA A 83 4.50 6.72 -14.27
C ALA A 83 5.95 6.85 -13.79
N GLY A 84 6.84 5.95 -14.23
CA GLY A 84 8.22 5.85 -13.73
C GLY A 84 8.33 4.97 -12.49
N ASP A 85 9.50 4.99 -11.85
CA ASP A 85 9.74 4.20 -10.63
C ASP A 85 8.71 4.55 -9.55
N LEU A 86 8.18 3.52 -8.88
CA LEU A 86 7.19 3.69 -7.82
C LEU A 86 7.82 3.43 -6.45
N PHE A 87 7.49 4.29 -5.50
CA PHE A 87 7.92 4.22 -4.12
C PHE A 87 6.68 4.12 -3.23
N ILE A 88 6.48 2.96 -2.61
CA ILE A 88 5.29 2.65 -1.83
C ILE A 88 5.64 2.69 -0.35
N PHE A 89 4.92 3.52 0.38
CA PHE A 89 5.12 3.78 1.79
C PHE A 89 4.11 3.03 2.65
N ASN A 90 4.60 2.58 3.80
CA ASN A 90 3.75 2.04 4.85
C ASN A 90 3.49 3.13 5.89
N ARG A 91 2.25 3.61 5.99
CA ARG A 91 1.87 4.75 6.85
C ARG A 91 2.08 4.55 8.36
N THR A 92 2.60 3.40 8.82
CA THR A 92 2.90 3.18 10.23
C THR A 92 3.89 4.20 10.80
N ASP A 93 4.66 4.89 9.96
CA ASP A 93 5.71 5.82 10.37
C ASP A 93 5.23 7.27 10.64
N GLY A 94 4.02 7.65 10.21
CA GLY A 94 3.45 8.99 10.48
C GLY A 94 4.30 10.17 9.97
N SER A 95 5.35 9.88 9.20
CA SER A 95 6.50 10.75 8.94
C SER A 95 6.21 11.88 7.96
N PHE A 96 5.10 11.78 7.22
CA PHE A 96 4.71 12.76 6.20
C PHE A 96 3.33 13.36 6.49
N SER A 97 2.98 13.58 7.76
CA SER A 97 1.74 14.27 8.11
C SER A 97 1.79 15.78 7.89
N CYS A 98 2.98 16.38 7.72
CA CYS A 98 3.13 17.84 7.77
C CYS A 98 4.08 18.46 6.71
N GLN A 99 4.93 17.69 6.01
CA GLN A 99 5.90 18.22 5.02
C GLN A 99 6.15 17.25 3.86
N LYS A 100 6.28 17.80 2.64
CA LYS A 100 6.66 17.07 1.41
C LYS A 100 7.99 16.34 1.61
N PRO A 101 8.02 15.00 1.54
CA PRO A 101 9.28 14.30 1.66
C PRO A 101 10.23 14.71 0.54
N SER A 102 11.52 14.79 0.86
CA SER A 102 12.57 14.92 -0.15
C SER A 102 12.62 13.65 -1.01
N LEU A 103 13.11 13.77 -2.25
CA LEU A 103 13.33 12.61 -3.12
C LEU A 103 14.21 11.54 -2.48
N GLU A 104 15.19 11.97 -1.69
CA GLU A 104 16.07 11.08 -0.95
C GLU A 104 15.30 10.30 0.13
N GLN A 105 14.44 10.99 0.89
CA GLN A 105 13.54 10.33 1.85
C GLN A 105 12.60 9.33 1.15
N ILE A 106 12.04 9.72 0.00
CA ILE A 106 11.16 8.85 -0.80
C ILE A 106 11.89 7.55 -1.20
N ARG A 107 13.14 7.65 -1.63
CA ARG A 107 13.95 6.49 -2.06
C ARG A 107 14.40 5.61 -0.90
N ASN A 108 14.78 6.21 0.23
CA ASN A 108 15.40 5.50 1.35
C ASN A 108 14.38 4.87 2.30
N LEU A 109 13.19 5.46 2.42
CA LEU A 109 12.18 5.06 3.40
C LEU A 109 11.02 4.25 2.80
N ALA A 110 11.00 4.04 1.48
CA ALA A 110 9.97 3.24 0.83
C ALA A 110 10.00 1.79 1.34
N ALA A 111 8.83 1.27 1.72
CA ALA A 111 8.69 -0.12 2.13
C ALA A 111 8.78 -1.07 0.93
N VAL A 112 8.28 -0.62 -0.23
CA VAL A 112 8.30 -1.35 -1.49
C VAL A 112 8.71 -0.41 -2.61
N ILE A 113 9.61 -0.87 -3.47
CA ILE A 113 10.07 -0.15 -4.65
C ILE A 113 9.70 -0.96 -5.89
N VAL A 114 9.10 -0.31 -6.88
CA VAL A 114 8.79 -0.90 -8.18
C VAL A 114 9.62 -0.20 -9.24
N LYS A 115 10.63 -0.89 -9.76
CA LYS A 115 11.62 -0.34 -10.68
C LYS A 115 12.01 -1.39 -11.72
N GLU A 116 12.13 -0.98 -12.98
CA GLU A 116 12.63 -1.83 -14.08
C GLU A 116 11.90 -3.19 -14.17
N GLY A 117 10.58 -3.19 -13.99
CA GLY A 117 9.77 -4.41 -14.06
C GLY A 117 9.95 -5.36 -12.86
N LYS A 118 10.61 -4.91 -11.79
CA LYS A 118 10.86 -5.68 -10.56
C LYS A 118 10.22 -4.98 -9.36
N ILE A 119 9.82 -5.78 -8.38
CA ILE A 119 9.36 -5.31 -7.08
C ILE A 119 10.41 -5.74 -6.06
N SER A 120 10.94 -4.79 -5.30
CA SER A 120 11.86 -5.02 -4.19
C SER A 120 11.26 -4.47 -2.89
N TYR A 121 11.71 -5.04 -1.77
CA TYR A 121 11.24 -4.68 -0.44
C TYR A 121 12.38 -4.07 0.36
N SER A 122 12.07 -3.11 1.21
CA SER A 122 13.01 -2.71 2.26
C SER A 122 13.27 -3.90 3.19
N ARG A 123 14.44 -3.92 3.81
CA ARG A 123 14.81 -5.00 4.74
C ARG A 123 13.77 -5.18 5.84
N GLU A 124 13.35 -4.09 6.47
CA GLU A 124 12.36 -4.10 7.55
C GLU A 124 11.01 -4.67 7.06
N PHE A 125 10.58 -4.26 5.86
CA PHE A 125 9.33 -4.76 5.30
C PHE A 125 9.43 -6.24 4.94
N ALA A 126 10.55 -6.68 4.35
CA ALA A 126 10.80 -8.09 4.04
C ALA A 126 10.77 -8.97 5.30
N GLU A 127 11.44 -8.54 6.38
CA GLU A 127 11.43 -9.24 7.66
C GLU A 127 10.01 -9.36 8.25
N ARG A 128 9.21 -8.28 8.19
CA ARG A 128 7.80 -8.31 8.61
C ARG A 128 6.99 -9.30 7.78
N VAL A 129 7.18 -9.31 6.46
CA VAL A 129 6.49 -10.23 5.54
C VAL A 129 6.87 -11.68 5.85
N GLU A 130 8.15 -11.98 6.08
CA GLU A 130 8.61 -13.32 6.47
C GLU A 130 8.01 -13.78 7.80
N ILE A 131 8.02 -12.92 8.82
CA ILE A 131 7.43 -13.25 10.14
C ILE A 131 5.95 -13.59 9.99
N LEU A 132 5.23 -12.82 9.18
CA LEU A 132 3.82 -13.08 8.91
C LEU A 132 3.62 -14.40 8.15
N PHE A 133 4.45 -14.70 7.13
CA PHE A 133 4.36 -15.98 6.40
C PHE A 133 4.56 -17.17 7.34
N LYS A 134 5.55 -17.08 8.25
CA LYS A 134 5.79 -18.11 9.27
C LYS A 134 4.59 -18.31 10.19
N ARG A 135 3.92 -17.23 10.60
CA ARG A 135 2.71 -17.29 11.44
C ARG A 135 1.54 -17.94 10.72
N ILE A 136 1.30 -17.60 9.45
CA ILE A 136 0.22 -18.18 8.64
C ILE A 136 0.43 -19.68 8.46
N LYS A 137 1.65 -20.08 8.06
CA LYS A 137 1.99 -21.49 7.89
C LYS A 137 1.73 -22.30 9.17
N LYS A 138 2.14 -21.77 10.32
CA LYS A 138 1.89 -22.40 11.62
C LYS A 138 0.39 -22.51 11.95
N GLN A 139 -0.41 -21.48 11.64
CA GLN A 139 -1.86 -21.54 11.82
C GLN A 139 -2.53 -22.58 10.91
N GLU A 140 -2.09 -22.69 9.66
CA GLU A 140 -2.58 -23.71 8.72
C GLU A 140 -2.23 -25.12 9.19
N GLU A 141 -1.01 -25.35 9.68
CA GLU A 141 -0.58 -26.61 10.27
C GLU A 141 -1.45 -27.00 11.47
N TYR A 142 -1.72 -26.07 12.40
CA TYR A 142 -2.63 -26.34 13.52
C TYR A 142 -4.06 -26.61 13.04
N ALA A 143 -4.61 -25.78 12.15
CA ALA A 143 -5.97 -25.96 11.64
C ALA A 143 -6.15 -27.31 10.94
N ASN A 144 -5.13 -27.78 10.22
CA ASN A 144 -5.12 -29.10 9.60
C ASN A 144 -5.01 -30.21 10.65
N ALA A 145 -4.15 -30.08 11.66
CA ALA A 145 -4.01 -31.08 12.73
C ALA A 145 -5.31 -31.30 13.53
N TYR A 146 -6.13 -30.26 13.70
CA TYR A 146 -7.43 -30.35 14.38
C TYR A 146 -8.59 -30.77 13.47
N ARG A 147 -8.45 -30.71 12.14
CA ARG A 147 -9.46 -31.19 11.18
C ARG A 147 -9.47 -32.70 10.98
N TYR A 148 -8.37 -33.37 11.34
CA TYR A 148 -8.20 -34.83 11.23
C TYR A 148 -8.24 -35.54 12.59
N ARG A 149 -8.76 -34.87 13.63
CA ARG A 149 -9.15 -35.47 14.91
C ARG A 149 -10.67 -35.46 15.01
#